data_AF-A0A7S0TZ44-F1
#
_entry.id   AF-A0A7S0TZ44-F1
#
_cell.length_a   1.000
_cell.length_b   1.000
_cell.length_c   1.000
_cell.angle_alpha   90.00
_cell.angle_beta   90.00
_cell.angle_gamma   90.00
#
_symmetry.space_group_name_H-M   'P 1'
#
loop_
_entity.id
_entity.type
_entity.pdbx_description
1 polymer ?
#
loop_
_entity_poly.entity_id
_entity_poly.type
_entity_poly.pdbx_seq_one_letter_code
_entity_poly.pdbx_strand_id
1 'polypeptide(L)'
;SSSSSSSSSSLDSNNQLPMQFNEMHESRGRRHTLTVGARALAKHAVRSSDKWWGDPRGPEAAKNAEALSVLLRIFEGAEWSNTHLLPGGLAVFEVRHGDGYGARWGADGMTFRGFLEPQMEGGHEKGWLH
;
A
#
# COMPACT_ATOMS: atom_id res chain seq x y z
N SER A 1 34.63 -5.62 11.16
CA SER A 1 33.42 -6.03 11.87
C SER A 1 32.19 -5.56 11.13
N SER A 2 31.51 -6.46 10.43
CA SER A 2 30.12 -6.23 10.01
C SER A 2 29.27 -7.24 10.78
N SER A 3 28.72 -6.78 11.90
CA SER A 3 27.64 -7.50 12.57
C SER A 3 26.38 -7.23 11.75
N SER A 4 25.95 -8.20 10.96
CA SER A 4 24.53 -8.35 10.63
C SER A 4 24.01 -9.49 11.48
N SER A 5 23.54 -9.14 12.66
CA SER A 5 22.65 -9.99 13.43
C SER A 5 21.32 -9.25 13.52
N SER A 6 20.33 -9.76 12.81
CA SER A 6 18.98 -9.83 13.33
C SER A 6 18.24 -10.90 12.54
N SER A 7 18.49 -12.14 12.94
CA SER A 7 17.50 -13.19 12.77
C SER A 7 16.52 -13.01 13.92
N SER A 8 15.34 -12.47 13.63
CA SER A 8 14.20 -12.57 14.53
C SER A 8 13.04 -13.10 13.70
N SER A 9 12.99 -14.43 13.61
CA SER A 9 11.78 -15.15 13.23
C SER A 9 10.77 -15.00 14.37
N SER A 10 10.09 -13.87 14.41
CA SER A 10 8.69 -13.84 14.84
C SER A 10 7.86 -13.64 13.58
N LEU A 11 6.88 -14.52 13.39
CA LEU A 11 5.90 -14.41 12.32
C LEU A 11 4.94 -13.26 12.67
N ASP A 12 5.47 -12.05 12.80
CA ASP A 12 4.67 -10.85 12.85
C ASP A 12 4.13 -10.68 11.42
N SER A 13 2.88 -11.08 11.18
CA SER A 13 2.21 -10.97 9.88
C SER A 13 2.35 -9.57 9.27
N ASN A 14 2.59 -8.55 10.10
CA ASN A 14 2.81 -7.16 9.71
C ASN A 14 4.15 -6.92 8.97
N ASN A 15 5.21 -7.69 9.23
CA ASN A 15 6.52 -7.46 8.59
C ASN A 15 6.58 -8.01 7.14
N GLN A 16 5.64 -8.89 6.77
CA GLN A 16 5.59 -9.47 5.41
C GLN A 16 4.87 -8.56 4.40
N LEU A 17 4.03 -7.64 4.86
CA LEU A 17 3.28 -6.70 4.02
C LEU A 17 4.18 -5.76 3.18
N PRO A 18 5.19 -5.07 3.75
CA PRO A 18 6.08 -4.21 2.97
C PRO A 18 6.97 -5.00 2.00
N MET A 19 7.30 -6.26 2.34
CA MET A 19 8.09 -7.14 1.48
C MET A 19 7.35 -7.42 0.16
N GLN A 20 6.07 -7.80 0.26
CA GLN A 20 5.22 -8.08 -0.91
C GLN A 20 4.88 -6.83 -1.72
N PHE A 21 4.77 -5.68 -1.05
CA PHE A 21 4.56 -4.41 -1.72
C PHE A 21 5.73 -4.03 -2.64
N ASN A 22 6.95 -4.43 -2.26
CA ASN A 22 8.17 -4.19 -3.02
C ASN A 22 8.52 -5.35 -3.98
N GLU A 23 7.69 -6.39 -4.08
CA GLU A 23 7.87 -7.45 -5.08
C GLU A 23 7.79 -6.86 -6.50
N MET A 24 8.76 -7.24 -7.33
CA MET A 24 8.76 -6.87 -8.74
C MET A 24 7.74 -7.73 -9.48
N HIS A 25 6.95 -7.08 -10.33
CA HIS A 25 5.94 -7.81 -11.10
C HIS A 25 6.59 -8.55 -12.28
N GLU A 26 6.74 -9.86 -12.17
CA GLU A 26 7.17 -10.71 -13.28
C GLU A 26 6.01 -10.97 -14.25
N SER A 27 6.04 -10.32 -15.42
CA SER A 27 5.19 -10.72 -16.55
C SER A 27 6.07 -11.39 -17.60
N ARG A 28 5.70 -12.60 -18.03
CA ARG A 28 6.38 -13.40 -19.07
C ARG A 28 6.88 -12.51 -20.21
N GLY A 29 8.19 -12.27 -20.24
CA GLY A 29 8.90 -11.61 -21.34
C GLY A 29 9.19 -10.10 -21.18
N ARG A 30 8.75 -9.42 -20.12
CA ARG A 30 9.07 -8.00 -19.93
C ARG A 30 9.50 -7.72 -18.49
N ARG A 31 10.79 -7.38 -18.30
CA ARG A 31 11.35 -6.93 -17.02
C ARG A 31 10.72 -5.58 -16.66
N HIS A 32 9.67 -5.60 -15.84
CA HIS A 32 9.17 -4.40 -15.22
C HIS A 32 10.01 -4.11 -13.98
N THR A 33 10.62 -2.92 -13.94
CA THR A 33 11.46 -2.48 -12.83
C THR A 33 10.65 -1.75 -11.75
N LEU A 34 9.37 -1.47 -12.01
CA LEU A 34 8.40 -0.89 -11.07
C LEU A 34 7.63 -1.95 -10.30
N THR A 35 7.50 -1.74 -8.99
CA THR A 35 6.74 -2.62 -8.09
C THR A 35 5.24 -2.40 -8.21
N VAL A 36 4.45 -3.35 -7.70
CA VAL A 36 2.99 -3.21 -7.60
C VAL A 36 2.58 -1.96 -6.82
N GLY A 37 3.31 -1.66 -5.75
CA GLY A 37 3.10 -0.48 -4.93
C GLY A 37 3.32 0.83 -5.66
N ALA A 38 4.44 0.97 -6.37
CA ALA A 38 4.76 2.18 -7.13
C ALA A 38 3.73 2.48 -8.22
N ARG A 39 3.22 1.42 -8.88
CA ARG A 39 2.18 1.55 -9.90
C ARG A 39 0.84 2.02 -9.30
N ALA A 40 0.47 1.49 -8.13
CA ALA A 40 -0.73 1.93 -7.43
C ALA A 40 -0.57 3.38 -6.95
N LEU A 41 0.55 3.72 -6.29
CA LEU A 41 0.80 5.06 -5.78
C LEU A 41 0.71 6.11 -6.88
N ALA A 42 1.35 5.88 -8.03
CA ALA A 42 1.33 6.83 -9.14
C ALA A 42 -0.08 7.19 -9.62
N LYS A 43 -1.05 6.26 -9.53
CA LYS A 43 -2.46 6.52 -9.87
C LYS A 43 -3.15 7.42 -8.84
N HIS A 44 -2.82 7.27 -7.56
CA HIS A 44 -3.38 8.13 -6.50
C HIS A 44 -2.70 9.51 -6.49
N ALA A 45 -1.38 9.56 -6.67
CA ALA A 45 -0.60 10.80 -6.73
C ALA A 45 -1.06 11.74 -7.86
N VAL A 46 -1.48 11.20 -9.01
CA VAL A 46 -2.03 12.03 -10.11
C VAL A 46 -3.48 12.48 -9.85
N ARG A 47 -4.22 11.78 -9.00
CA ARG A 47 -5.63 12.09 -8.69
C ARG A 47 -5.79 13.01 -7.49
N SER A 48 -4.91 12.92 -6.50
CA SER A 48 -4.94 13.74 -5.29
C SER A 48 -4.02 14.95 -5.44
N SER A 49 -4.55 16.14 -5.15
CA SER A 49 -3.77 17.39 -5.16
C SER A 49 -3.08 17.64 -3.81
N ASP A 50 -3.48 16.93 -2.76
CA ASP A 50 -3.04 17.10 -1.37
C ASP A 50 -1.57 16.74 -1.12
N LYS A 51 -0.88 16.18 -2.13
CA LYS A 51 0.50 15.69 -2.04
C LYS A 51 0.76 14.65 -0.95
N TRP A 52 -0.29 14.13 -0.32
CA TRP A 52 -0.17 13.12 0.74
C TRP A 52 0.50 11.84 0.20
N TRP A 53 0.09 11.41 -0.99
CA TRP A 53 0.69 10.30 -1.75
C TRP A 53 2.06 10.62 -2.35
N GLY A 54 2.55 11.86 -2.25
CA GLY A 54 3.77 12.31 -2.89
C GLY A 54 3.66 12.50 -4.40
N ASP A 55 4.80 12.58 -5.07
CA ASP A 55 4.91 12.81 -6.53
C ASP A 55 5.99 11.87 -7.09
N PRO A 56 5.64 10.62 -7.46
CA PRO A 56 6.61 9.61 -7.87
C PRO A 56 7.21 9.96 -9.26
N ARG A 57 8.26 10.79 -9.26
CA ARG A 57 9.01 11.21 -10.44
C ARG A 57 10.44 10.63 -10.47
N GLY A 58 11.06 10.67 -11.64
CA GLY A 58 12.42 10.19 -11.84
C GLY A 58 12.51 8.68 -12.10
N PRO A 59 13.63 8.02 -11.73
CA PRO A 59 13.88 6.62 -12.05
C PRO A 59 12.94 5.68 -11.28
N GLU A 60 12.77 4.47 -11.80
CA GLU A 60 11.86 3.45 -11.23
C GLU A 60 12.20 3.11 -9.78
N ALA A 61 13.51 3.05 -9.45
CA ALA A 61 13.97 2.85 -8.08
C ALA A 61 13.48 3.93 -7.09
N ALA A 62 13.48 5.21 -7.51
CA ALA A 62 12.99 6.31 -6.68
C ALA A 62 11.48 6.20 -6.45
N LYS A 63 10.72 5.85 -7.50
CA LYS A 63 9.27 5.63 -7.40
C LYS A 63 8.92 4.48 -6.46
N ASN A 64 9.70 3.40 -6.49
CA ASN A 64 9.53 2.26 -5.58
C ASN A 64 9.78 2.67 -4.12
N ALA A 65 10.86 3.41 -3.86
CA ALA A 65 11.18 3.91 -2.52
C ALA A 65 10.10 4.86 -1.97
N GLU A 66 9.60 5.79 -2.81
CA GLU A 66 8.51 6.70 -2.44
C GLU A 66 7.24 5.95 -2.05
N ALA A 67 6.85 4.95 -2.84
CA ALA A 67 5.68 4.13 -2.58
C ALA A 67 5.77 3.41 -1.23
N LEU A 68 6.95 2.87 -0.91
CA LEU A 68 7.17 2.20 0.37
C LEU A 68 7.10 3.19 1.54
N SER A 69 7.67 4.39 1.39
CA SER A 69 7.61 5.45 2.41
C SER A 69 6.16 5.80 2.78
N VAL A 70 5.30 5.97 1.77
CA VAL A 70 3.86 6.22 1.97
C VAL A 70 3.18 5.05 2.68
N LEU A 71 3.53 3.83 2.31
CA LEU A 71 2.97 2.64 2.95
C LEU A 71 3.36 2.57 4.44
N LEU A 72 4.64 2.76 4.76
CA LEU A 72 5.13 2.75 6.13
C LEU A 72 4.43 3.82 6.97
N ARG A 73 4.19 5.01 6.40
CA ARG A 73 3.40 6.06 7.03
C ARG A 73 1.98 5.61 7.38
N ILE A 74 1.30 4.88 6.48
CA ILE A 74 -0.04 4.32 6.77
C ILE A 74 0.02 3.41 7.99
N PHE A 75 1.04 2.56 8.09
CA PHE A 75 1.19 1.65 9.22
C PHE A 75 1.57 2.36 10.51
N GLU A 76 2.43 3.37 10.45
CA GLU A 76 2.89 4.12 11.62
C GLU A 76 1.74 4.85 12.32
N GLY A 77 0.81 5.42 11.56
CA GLY A 77 -0.43 6.02 12.07
C GLY A 77 -1.69 5.20 11.81
N ALA A 78 -1.55 3.87 11.65
CA ALA A 78 -2.70 2.99 11.49
C ALA A 78 -3.50 2.91 12.79
N GLU A 79 -4.68 3.51 12.80
CA GLU A 79 -5.58 3.47 13.97
C GLU A 79 -6.54 2.28 13.92
N TRP A 80 -6.83 1.78 12.71
CA TRP A 80 -7.77 0.69 12.53
C TRP A 80 -7.25 -0.33 11.51
N SER A 81 -7.33 -1.61 11.86
CA SER A 81 -7.04 -2.71 10.94
C SER A 81 -7.98 -3.87 11.23
N ASN A 82 -8.53 -4.47 10.18
CA ASN A 82 -9.40 -5.63 10.33
C ASN A 82 -9.38 -6.52 9.08
N THR A 83 -9.54 -7.82 9.28
CA THR A 83 -9.66 -8.81 8.22
C THR A 83 -11.12 -9.20 8.05
N HIS A 84 -11.65 -9.07 6.84
CA HIS A 84 -13.05 -9.42 6.55
C HIS A 84 -13.21 -10.04 5.16
N LEU A 85 -14.38 -10.63 4.90
CA LEU A 85 -14.75 -11.22 3.62
C LEU A 85 -15.50 -10.19 2.78
N LEU A 86 -15.03 -9.93 1.57
CA LEU A 86 -15.73 -9.12 0.56
C LEU A 86 -16.97 -9.86 0.04
N PRO A 87 -17.96 -9.13 -0.51
CA PRO A 87 -19.08 -9.74 -1.21
C PRO A 87 -18.56 -10.62 -2.36
N GLY A 88 -18.76 -11.92 -2.24
CA GLY A 88 -18.13 -12.94 -3.08
C GLY A 88 -17.24 -13.94 -2.32
N GLY A 89 -17.08 -13.77 -1.00
CA GLY A 89 -16.33 -14.71 -0.15
C GLY A 89 -14.81 -14.57 -0.25
N LEU A 90 -14.33 -13.39 -0.66
CA LEU A 90 -12.90 -13.11 -0.80
C LEU A 90 -12.35 -12.44 0.47
N ALA A 91 -11.48 -13.13 1.18
CA ALA A 91 -10.90 -12.64 2.43
C ALA A 91 -9.81 -11.58 2.15
N VAL A 92 -9.91 -10.42 2.80
CA VAL A 92 -8.98 -9.30 2.64
C VAL A 92 -8.62 -8.67 3.97
N PHE A 93 -7.38 -8.20 4.07
CA PHE A 93 -6.90 -7.38 5.17
C PHE A 93 -6.97 -5.92 4.78
N GLU A 94 -7.68 -5.11 5.58
CA GLU A 94 -7.81 -3.68 5.36
C GLU A 94 -7.22 -2.91 6.54
N VAL A 95 -6.43 -1.88 6.23
CA VAL A 95 -5.81 -0.97 7.21
C VAL A 95 -6.22 0.46 6.90
N ARG A 96 -6.53 1.23 7.94
CA ARG A 96 -6.94 2.64 7.91
C ARG A 96 -6.05 3.46 8.84
N HIS A 97 -5.53 4.55 8.27
CA HIS A 97 -4.79 5.61 8.94
C HIS A 97 -5.78 6.62 9.54
N GLY A 98 -5.37 7.34 10.60
CA GLY A 98 -6.20 8.36 11.24
C GLY A 98 -6.65 9.49 10.30
N ASP A 99 -5.79 9.87 9.35
CA ASP A 99 -6.13 10.83 8.26
C ASP A 99 -7.13 10.26 7.21
N GLY A 100 -7.60 9.02 7.36
CA GLY A 100 -8.57 8.36 6.48
C GLY A 100 -7.94 7.48 5.38
N TYR A 101 -6.67 7.72 5.02
CA TYR A 101 -5.94 6.93 4.04
C TYR A 101 -5.83 5.46 4.45
N GLY A 102 -5.64 4.56 3.50
CA GLY A 102 -5.50 3.15 3.85
C GLY A 102 -4.90 2.29 2.76
N ALA A 103 -4.81 1.01 3.03
CA ALA A 103 -4.29 0.02 2.10
C ALA A 103 -4.93 -1.34 2.34
N ARG A 104 -4.99 -2.15 1.27
CA ARG A 104 -5.67 -3.45 1.26
C ARG A 104 -4.78 -4.55 0.71
N TRP A 105 -4.80 -5.69 1.37
CA TRP A 105 -4.13 -6.93 0.96
C TRP A 105 -5.12 -8.10 0.94
N GLY A 106 -4.71 -9.23 0.37
CA GLY A 106 -5.37 -10.52 0.62
C GLY A 106 -5.33 -10.86 2.11
N ALA A 107 -6.23 -11.71 2.60
CA ALA A 107 -6.26 -12.09 4.01
C ALA A 107 -4.93 -12.68 4.53
N ASP A 108 -4.17 -13.34 3.66
CA ASP A 108 -2.83 -13.84 3.99
C ASP A 108 -1.76 -12.73 4.10
N GLY A 109 -2.11 -11.48 3.79
CA GLY A 109 -1.15 -10.37 3.70
C GLY A 109 -0.18 -10.46 2.51
N MET A 110 -0.25 -11.56 1.76
CA MET A 110 0.71 -11.87 0.70
C MET A 110 0.48 -11.09 -0.59
N THR A 111 -0.73 -10.62 -0.86
CA THR A 111 -1.04 -9.96 -2.13
C THR A 111 -1.55 -8.56 -1.90
N PHE A 112 -0.74 -7.55 -2.24
CA PHE A 112 -1.18 -6.17 -2.25
C PHE A 112 -2.27 -5.96 -3.30
N ARG A 113 -3.45 -5.50 -2.88
CA ARG A 113 -4.58 -5.24 -3.78
C ARG A 113 -4.62 -3.78 -4.23
N GLY A 114 -4.26 -2.86 -3.36
CA GLY A 114 -4.28 -1.43 -3.67
C GLY A 114 -4.38 -0.54 -2.45
N PHE A 115 -4.24 0.76 -2.69
CA PHE A 115 -4.47 1.80 -1.69
C PHE A 115 -5.96 2.15 -1.58
N LEU A 116 -6.34 2.70 -0.43
CA LEU A 116 -7.68 3.13 -0.11
C LEU A 116 -7.69 4.64 0.07
N GLU A 117 -8.65 5.28 -0.58
CA GLU A 117 -8.85 6.71 -0.47
C GLU A 117 -9.51 7.07 0.87
N PRO A 118 -9.16 8.25 1.43
CA PRO A 118 -9.74 8.72 2.67
C PRO A 118 -11.23 8.97 2.53
N GLN A 119 -11.98 8.64 3.59
CA GLN A 119 -13.37 9.06 3.71
C GLN A 119 -13.35 10.57 3.97
N MET A 120 -13.67 11.37 2.96
CA MET A 120 -13.77 12.81 3.13
C MET A 120 -14.97 13.12 4.04
N GLU A 121 -14.73 13.80 5.16
CA GLU A 121 -15.80 14.39 5.98
C GLU A 121 -16.55 15.43 5.11
N GLY A 122 -17.76 15.10 4.68
CA GLY A 122 -18.58 15.91 3.76
C GLY A 122 -18.75 15.37 2.33
N GLY A 123 -18.31 14.15 2.02
CA GLY A 123 -18.48 13.55 0.67
C GLY A 123 -19.94 13.37 0.20
N HIS A 124 -20.92 13.38 1.11
CA HIS A 124 -22.35 13.28 0.79
C HIS A 124 -22.88 14.52 0.04
N GLU A 125 -22.17 15.65 0.04
CA GLU A 125 -22.62 16.88 -0.66
C GLU A 125 -21.89 17.15 -1.98
N LYS A 126 -21.00 16.26 -2.44
CA LYS A 126 -20.16 16.46 -3.64
C LYS A 126 -20.26 15.35 -4.70
N GLY A 127 -21.32 14.56 -4.70
CA GLY A 127 -21.78 13.82 -5.89
C GLY A 127 -20.73 12.94 -6.57
N TRP A 128 -20.04 12.08 -5.82
CA TRP A 128 -19.28 10.99 -6.44
C TRP A 128 -20.27 9.95 -6.97
N LEU A 129 -20.39 9.88 -8.31
CA LEU A 129 -21.21 8.89 -8.99
C LEU A 129 -20.61 7.50 -8.78
N HIS A 130 -21.40 6.62 -8.16
CA HIS A 130 -21.15 5.19 -8.04
C HIS A 130 -21.28 4.50 -9.41
#